data_AF-A0A193FDS5-F1
#
_entry.id   AF-A0A193FDS5-F1
#
_cell.length_a   1.000
_cell.length_b   1.000
_cell.length_c   1.000
_cell.angle_alpha   90.00
_cell.angle_beta   90.00
_cell.angle_gamma   90.00
#
_symmetry.space_group_name_H-M   'P 1'
#
loop_
_entity.id
_entity.type
_entity.pdbx_description
1 polymer ?
#
loop_
_entity_poly.entity_id
_entity_poly.type
_entity_poly.pdbx_seq_one_letter_code
_entity_poly.pdbx_strand_id
1 'polypeptide(L)'
;MKWLGKTDRDRVKAGAAAETPVSHNPDTDPYDPNDETAVYAYWNTAEVTRPGRPRVMVKRPTLNMRVDADVMEHGVIAIGSMGWVFSAVR
;
A
#
# COMPACT_ATOMS: atom_id res chain seq x y z
N MET A 1 7.39 -0.15 29.87
CA MET A 1 6.41 -0.57 28.85
C MET A 1 6.46 -2.09 28.66
N LYS A 2 5.36 -2.81 28.90
CA LYS A 2 5.21 -4.24 28.56
C LYS A 2 4.64 -4.34 27.14
N TRP A 3 5.40 -4.87 26.20
CA TRP A 3 4.98 -5.04 24.80
C TRP A 3 3.96 -6.19 24.71
N LEU A 4 2.72 -5.87 24.35
CA LEU A 4 1.65 -6.84 24.11
C LEU A 4 1.74 -7.36 22.66
N GLY A 5 2.71 -8.23 22.38
CA GLY A 5 2.86 -8.87 21.06
C GLY A 5 4.30 -9.23 20.70
N LYS A 6 4.46 -10.09 19.69
CA LYS A 6 5.80 -10.48 19.16
C LYS A 6 6.42 -9.36 18.32
N THR A 7 5.61 -8.43 17.82
CA THR A 7 6.06 -7.32 16.98
C THR A 7 5.43 -6.00 17.40
N ASP A 8 6.12 -4.89 17.11
CA ASP A 8 5.61 -3.53 17.34
C ASP A 8 4.25 -3.29 16.63
N ARG A 9 4.03 -3.96 15.50
CA ARG A 9 2.77 -3.89 14.75
C ARG A 9 1.58 -4.45 15.54
N ASP A 10 1.80 -5.49 16.34
CA ASP A 10 0.74 -6.09 17.18
C ASP A 10 0.36 -5.13 18.32
N ARG A 11 1.34 -4.44 18.90
CA ARG A 11 1.10 -3.36 19.88
C ARG A 11 0.26 -2.24 19.27
N VAL A 12 0.62 -1.76 18.08
CA VAL A 12 -0.10 -0.68 17.40
C VAL A 12 -1.55 -1.06 17.13
N LYS A 13 -1.80 -2.30 16.67
CA LYS A 13 -3.17 -2.81 16.46
C LYS A 13 -3.97 -2.88 17.76
N ALA A 14 -3.35 -3.35 18.84
CA ALA A 14 -4.01 -3.42 20.14
C ALA A 14 -4.35 -2.01 20.68
N GLY A 15 -3.44 -1.04 20.52
CA GLY A 15 -3.68 0.36 20.90
C GLY A 15 -4.77 1.02 20.07
N ALA A 16 -4.83 0.73 18.77
CA ALA A 16 -5.90 1.21 17.89
C ALA A 16 -7.28 0.62 18.27
N ALA A 17 -7.34 -0.68 18.61
CA ALA A 17 -8.58 -1.31 19.05
C ALA A 17 -9.08 -0.81 20.41
N ALA A 18 -8.16 -0.32 21.25
CA ALA A 18 -8.47 0.22 22.57
C ALA A 18 -8.60 1.76 22.57
N GLU A 19 -8.60 2.41 21.41
CA GLU A 19 -8.68 3.87 21.25
C GLU A 19 -7.75 4.63 22.22
N THR A 20 -6.54 4.10 22.42
CA THR A 20 -5.61 4.67 23.39
C THR A 20 -5.10 6.02 22.87
N PRO A 21 -5.14 7.10 23.68
CA PRO A 21 -4.65 8.41 23.25
C PRO A 21 -3.21 8.37 22.79
N VAL A 22 -2.92 9.08 21.70
CA VAL A 22 -1.58 9.24 21.15
C VAL A 22 -0.90 10.40 21.88
N SER A 23 0.34 10.20 22.32
CA SER A 23 1.12 11.28 22.93
C SER A 23 1.27 12.44 21.96
N HIS A 24 0.92 13.64 22.41
CA HIS A 24 1.06 14.89 21.67
C HIS A 24 1.91 15.87 22.46
N ASN A 25 2.88 16.49 21.81
CA ASN A 25 3.66 17.58 22.35
C ASN A 25 3.40 18.87 21.56
N PRO A 26 2.77 19.90 22.14
CA PRO A 26 2.41 21.13 21.44
C PRO A 26 3.62 21.94 20.96
N ASP A 27 4.80 21.72 21.53
CA ASP A 27 6.02 22.45 21.14
C ASP A 27 6.73 21.86 19.90
N THR A 28 6.52 20.56 19.62
CA THR A 28 7.23 19.84 18.55
C THR A 28 6.32 19.33 17.45
N ASP A 29 5.07 19.01 17.78
CA ASP A 29 4.18 18.32 16.88
C ASP A 29 3.28 19.31 16.13
N PRO A 30 3.03 19.08 14.83
CA PRO A 30 2.32 20.03 13.99
C PRO A 30 0.81 20.15 14.28
N TYR A 31 0.21 19.15 14.93
CA TYR A 31 -1.20 19.13 15.30
C TYR A 31 -1.44 18.08 16.42
N ASP A 32 -2.56 18.19 17.14
CA ASP A 32 -3.00 17.18 18.10
C ASP A 32 -3.69 16.01 17.37
N PRO A 33 -3.11 14.79 17.38
CA PRO A 33 -3.71 13.62 16.76
C PRO A 33 -4.99 13.11 17.46
N ASN A 34 -5.31 13.58 18.67
CA ASN A 34 -6.51 13.19 19.41
C ASN A 34 -7.69 14.16 19.21
N ASP A 35 -7.47 15.31 18.56
CA ASP A 35 -8.52 16.26 18.17
C ASP A 35 -8.81 16.13 16.68
N GLU A 36 -9.99 15.61 16.35
CA GLU A 36 -10.43 15.42 14.96
C GLU A 36 -10.39 16.73 14.17
N THR A 37 -10.74 17.86 14.77
CA THR A 37 -10.82 19.15 14.08
C THR A 37 -9.43 19.66 13.69
N ALA A 38 -8.44 19.51 14.59
CA ALA A 38 -7.04 19.85 14.34
C ALA A 38 -6.45 18.98 13.23
N VAL A 39 -6.76 17.67 13.26
CA VAL A 39 -6.36 16.72 12.22
C VAL A 39 -6.91 17.16 10.86
N TYR A 40 -8.21 17.43 10.76
CA TYR A 40 -8.82 17.85 9.49
C TYR A 40 -8.25 19.18 8.97
N ALA A 41 -8.06 20.18 9.84
CA ALA A 41 -7.51 21.48 9.46
C ALA A 41 -6.08 21.35 8.91
N TYR A 42 -5.24 20.54 9.55
CA TYR A 42 -3.88 20.28 9.08
C TYR A 42 -3.88 19.54 7.74
N TRP A 43 -4.64 18.45 7.60
CA TRP A 43 -4.69 17.68 6.35
C TRP A 43 -5.23 18.48 5.15
N ASN A 44 -6.13 19.43 5.38
CA ASN A 44 -6.67 20.28 4.33
C ASN A 44 -5.65 21.31 3.81
N THR A 45 -4.65 21.66 4.62
CA THR A 45 -3.62 22.66 4.28
C THR A 45 -2.27 22.04 3.93
N ALA A 46 -2.06 20.77 4.30
CA ALA A 46 -0.80 20.07 4.08
C ALA A 46 -0.50 19.85 2.58
N GLU A 47 0.73 20.19 2.17
CA GLU A 47 1.21 19.92 0.83
C GLU A 47 1.63 18.45 0.69
N VAL A 48 0.78 17.64 0.04
CA VAL A 48 1.07 16.22 -0.18
C VAL A 48 1.91 16.03 -1.44
N THR A 49 3.23 15.97 -1.28
CA THR A 49 4.13 15.59 -2.38
C THR A 49 4.15 14.08 -2.53
N ARG A 50 3.53 13.56 -3.61
CA ARG A 50 3.63 12.16 -4.00
C ARG A 50 4.69 12.04 -5.08
N PRO A 51 5.89 11.47 -4.82
CA PRO A 51 6.74 11.05 -5.91
C PRO A 51 5.94 10.03 -6.72
N GLY A 52 5.55 10.40 -7.94
CA GLY A 52 4.96 9.46 -8.88
C GLY A 52 5.90 8.27 -9.08
N ARG A 53 5.38 7.16 -9.61
CA ARG A 53 6.23 6.02 -9.99
C ARG A 53 7.35 6.58 -10.88
N PRO A 54 8.64 6.44 -10.49
CA PRO A 54 9.73 6.86 -11.34
C PRO A 54 9.51 6.23 -12.71
N ARG A 55 9.61 7.02 -13.79
CA ARG A 55 9.60 6.44 -15.14
C ARG A 55 10.73 5.41 -15.15
N VAL A 56 10.38 4.14 -15.29
CA VAL A 56 11.37 3.08 -15.37
C VAL A 56 12.20 3.41 -16.61
N MET A 57 13.48 3.71 -16.40
CA MET A 57 14.39 4.16 -17.46
C MET A 57 14.50 3.12 -18.59
N VAL A 58 14.32 1.85 -18.22
CA VAL A 58 14.33 0.72 -19.15
C VAL A 58 12.91 0.35 -19.54
N LYS A 59 12.56 0.58 -20.81
CA LYS A 59 11.35 0.01 -21.40
C LYS A 59 11.53 -1.51 -21.47
N ARG A 60 10.68 -2.27 -20.77
CA ARG A 60 10.66 -3.73 -20.91
C ARG A 60 10.29 -4.06 -22.36
N PRO A 61 11.10 -4.87 -23.08
CA PRO A 61 10.72 -5.31 -24.41
C PRO A 61 9.44 -6.14 -24.32
N THR A 62 8.51 -5.90 -25.24
CA THR A 62 7.35 -6.78 -25.41
C THR A 62 7.86 -8.10 -25.98
N LEU A 63 7.78 -9.17 -25.20
CA LEU A 63 8.12 -10.50 -25.66
C LEU A 63 6.92 -11.08 -26.42
N ASN A 64 6.97 -11.02 -27.75
CA ASN A 64 5.97 -11.66 -28.61
C ASN A 64 6.35 -13.14 -28.79
N MET A 65 5.78 -14.03 -27.96
CA MET A 65 5.91 -15.47 -28.17
C MET A 65 4.70 -16.02 -28.90
N ARG A 66 4.93 -16.99 -29.77
CA ARG A 66 3.87 -17.86 -30.29
C ARG A 66 3.77 -19.04 -29.34
N VAL A 67 2.57 -19.31 -28.84
CA VAL A 67 2.29 -20.45 -27.96
C VAL A 67 1.38 -21.40 -28.74
N ASP A 68 1.73 -22.68 -28.76
CA ASP A 68 0.93 -23.71 -29.42
C ASP A 68 -0.41 -23.90 -28.71
N ALA A 69 -1.45 -24.27 -29.46
CA ALA A 69 -2.82 -24.36 -28.96
C ALA A 69 -2.96 -25.32 -27.77
N ASP A 70 -2.30 -26.47 -27.83
CA ASP A 70 -2.34 -27.48 -26.76
C ASP A 70 -1.73 -26.94 -25.45
N VAL A 71 -0.71 -26.09 -25.55
CA VAL A 71 -0.07 -25.45 -24.39
C VAL A 71 -0.98 -24.37 -23.80
N MET A 72 -1.77 -23.67 -24.63
CA MET A 72 -2.78 -22.71 -24.16
C MET A 72 -3.92 -23.41 -23.40
N GLU A 73 -4.38 -24.56 -23.88
CA GLU A 73 -5.47 -25.34 -23.28
C GLU A 73 -5.06 -25.92 -21.91
N HIS A 74 -3.82 -26.40 -21.77
CA HIS A 74 -3.33 -26.99 -20.52
C HIS A 74 -2.66 -25.98 -19.56
N GLY A 75 -2.12 -24.86 -20.07
CA GLY A 75 -1.28 -23.93 -19.29
C GLY A 75 -2.01 -22.73 -18.67
N VAL A 76 -3.08 -22.22 -19.29
CA VAL A 76 -3.74 -20.98 -18.82
C VAL A 76 -4.65 -21.21 -17.61
N ILE A 77 -5.18 -22.43 -17.42
CA ILE A 77 -6.00 -22.77 -16.25
C ILE A 77 -5.17 -22.67 -14.94
N ALA A 78 -3.85 -22.81 -15.00
CA ALA A 78 -2.97 -22.68 -13.82
C ALA A 78 -2.54 -21.23 -13.52
N ILE A 79 -2.67 -20.28 -14.45
CA ILE A 79 -2.23 -18.88 -14.27
C ILE A 79 -3.39 -17.99 -13.82
N GLY A 80 -4.64 -18.36 -14.14
CA GLY A 80 -5.84 -17.65 -13.69
C GLY A 80 -6.02 -17.61 -12.16
N SER A 81 -5.41 -18.54 -11.41
CA SER A 81 -5.46 -18.56 -9.94
C SER A 81 -4.44 -17.61 -9.28
N MET A 82 -3.49 -17.05 -10.04
CA MET A 82 -2.43 -16.18 -9.52
C MET A 82 -2.64 -14.70 -9.91
N GLY A 83 -3.74 -14.31 -10.54
CA GLY A 83 -4.10 -12.89 -10.74
C GLY A 83 -3.26 -12.11 -11.77
N TRP A 84 -2.58 -12.79 -12.70
CA TRP A 84 -1.85 -12.14 -13.80
C TRP A 84 -2.71 -12.18 -15.07
N VAL A 85 -3.01 -11.02 -15.65
CA VAL A 85 -3.84 -10.89 -16.86
C VAL A 85 -2.95 -10.51 -18.05
N PHE A 86 -2.96 -11.33 -19.10
CA PHE A 86 -2.43 -10.92 -20.41
C PHE A 86 -3.49 -10.11 -21.15
N SER A 87 -3.12 -8.92 -21.63
CA SER A 87 -3.95 -8.12 -22.54
C SER A 87 -3.58 -8.47 -23.98
N ALA A 88 -4.50 -9.10 -24.70
CA ALA A 88 -4.38 -9.32 -26.13
C ALA A 88 -4.80 -8.04 -26.87
N VAL A 89 -3.85 -7.40 -27.57
CA VAL A 89 -4.18 -6.36 -28.55
C VAL A 89 -4.49 -7.08 -29.87
N ARG A 90 -5.70 -6.85 -30.38
CA ARG A 90 -6.25 -7.46 -31.59
C ARG A 90 -5.65 -6.84 -32.86
#